data_AF-A0A5K1B5G2-F1
#
_entry.id   AF-A0A5K1B5G2-F1
#
_cell.length_a   1.000
_cell.length_b   1.000
_cell.length_c   1.000
_cell.angle_alpha   90.00
_cell.angle_beta   90.00
_cell.angle_gamma   90.00
#
_symmetry.space_group_name_H-M   'P 1'
#
loop_
_entity.id
_entity.type
_entity.pdbx_description
1 polymer ?
#
loop_
_entity_poly.entity_id
_entity_poly.type
_entity_poly.pdbx_seq_one_letter_code
_entity_poly.pdbx_strand_id
1 'polypeptide(L)' 'AKPYLQAGTLEVVDENLKGSFDPQSMKLVALVAIRSVDSEASRRPTMAEVLADLKEAYSIQLAYISASGQSP' A
#
# COMPACT_ATOMS: atom_id res chain seq x y z
N ALA A 1 -0.78 13.63 -21.37
CA ALA A 1 -0.77 12.72 -20.21
C ALA A 1 0.65 12.65 -19.66
N LYS A 2 0.87 12.73 -18.34
CA LYS A 2 2.23 12.74 -17.76
C LYS A 2 2.79 11.29 -17.72
N PRO A 3 3.99 11.02 -18.27
CA PRO A 3 4.49 9.67 -18.57
C PRO A 3 5.05 8.88 -17.36
N TYR A 4 5.08 9.46 -16.15
CA TYR A 4 5.68 8.81 -14.97
C TYR A 4 4.76 7.81 -14.24
N LEU A 5 3.54 7.59 -14.75
CA LEU A 5 2.59 6.65 -14.15
C LEU A 5 2.74 5.20 -14.68
N GLN A 6 3.75 4.95 -15.51
CA GLN A 6 4.12 3.62 -15.95
C GLN A 6 5.34 3.09 -15.17
N ALA A 7 5.43 3.50 -13.91
CA ALA A 7 6.30 2.88 -12.92
C ALA A 7 5.51 1.69 -12.37
N GLY A 8 6.06 0.47 -12.45
CA GLY A 8 5.39 -0.71 -11.88
C GLY A 8 5.00 -0.42 -10.43
N THR A 9 3.91 -1.02 -9.92
CA THR A 9 3.28 -0.69 -8.62
C THR A 9 4.21 -0.67 -7.39
N LEU A 10 5.48 -1.08 -7.52
CA LEU A 10 6.49 -1.09 -6.49
C LEU A 10 7.58 0.00 -6.61
N GLU A 11 7.69 0.71 -7.75
CA GLU A 11 8.67 1.80 -7.94
C GLU A 11 8.31 3.09 -7.18
N VAL A 12 7.09 3.16 -6.64
CA VAL A 12 6.62 4.29 -5.82
C VAL A 12 7.01 4.19 -4.35
N VAL A 13 7.54 3.04 -3.93
CA VAL A 13 7.89 2.77 -2.53
C VAL A 13 9.26 3.36 -2.24
N ASP A 14 9.42 4.00 -1.08
CA ASP A 14 10.72 4.51 -0.64
C ASP A 14 11.77 3.39 -0.70
N GLU A 15 12.89 3.67 -1.38
CA GLU A 15 14.00 2.73 -1.56
C GLU A 15 14.54 2.22 -0.22
N ASN A 16 14.48 3.02 0.85
CA ASN A 16 14.92 2.64 2.18
C ASN A 16 14.02 1.57 2.82
N LEU A 17 12.83 1.32 2.29
CA LEU A 17 11.93 0.27 2.74
C LEU A 17 12.12 -1.06 1.97
N LYS A 18 12.98 -1.09 0.94
CA LYS A 18 13.18 -2.33 0.16
C LYS A 18 13.63 -3.48 1.05
N GLY A 19 12.93 -4.61 0.94
CA GLY A 19 13.20 -5.81 1.73
C GLY A 19 12.63 -5.80 3.16
N SER A 20 12.00 -4.69 3.59
CA SER A 20 11.36 -4.60 4.92
C SER A 20 9.84 -4.74 4.89
N PHE A 21 9.26 -5.04 3.72
CA PHE A 21 7.81 -5.17 3.56
C PHE A 21 7.39 -6.34 2.68
N ASP A 22 6.17 -6.82 2.91
CA ASP A 22 5.48 -7.73 2.01
C ASP A 22 4.95 -6.99 0.77
N PRO A 23 5.29 -7.43 -0.46
CA PRO A 23 4.85 -6.75 -1.68
C PRO A 23 3.33 -6.62 -1.85
N GLN A 24 2.54 -7.57 -1.34
CA GLN A 24 1.06 -7.47 -1.38
C GLN A 24 0.54 -6.46 -0.37
N SER A 25 1.08 -6.45 0.85
CA SER A 25 0.77 -5.42 1.85
C SER A 25 0.99 -4.01 1.27
N MET A 26 2.18 -3.79 0.70
CA MET A 26 2.54 -2.48 0.14
C MET A 26 1.70 -2.10 -1.08
N LYS A 27 1.35 -3.08 -1.92
CA LYS A 27 0.41 -2.87 -3.04
C LYS A 27 -0.95 -2.39 -2.55
N LEU A 28 -1.51 -2.97 -1.49
CA LEU A 28 -2.79 -2.54 -0.94
C LEU A 28 -2.71 -1.10 -0.40
N VAL A 29 -1.66 -0.76 0.35
CA VAL A 29 -1.44 0.61 0.84
C VAL A 29 -1.36 1.61 -0.33
N ALA A 30 -0.61 1.27 -1.39
CA ALA A 30 -0.51 2.12 -2.57
C ALA A 30 -1.87 2.30 -3.26
N LEU A 31 -2.68 1.25 -3.38
CA LEU A 31 -4.03 1.33 -3.96
C LEU A 31 -4.97 2.22 -3.14
N VAL A 32 -4.92 2.13 -1.80
CA VAL A 32 -5.67 3.01 -0.90
C VAL A 32 -5.27 4.46 -1.12
N ALA A 33 -3.97 4.75 -1.19
CA ALA A 33 -3.47 6.11 -1.43
C ALA A 33 -3.92 6.65 -2.80
N ILE A 34 -3.80 5.84 -3.86
CA ILE A 34 -4.23 6.20 -5.23
C ILE A 34 -5.73 6.53 -5.27
N ARG A 35 -6.59 5.67 -4.69
CA ARG A 35 -8.04 5.90 -4.65
C ARG A 35 -8.41 7.12 -3.81
N SER A 36 -7.69 7.36 -2.72
CA SER A 36 -7.92 8.50 -1.83
C SER A 36 -7.69 9.86 -2.50
N VAL A 37 -6.84 9.90 -3.53
CA VAL A 37 -6.53 11.12 -4.30
C VAL A 37 -7.17 11.13 -5.68
N ASP A 38 -8.19 10.30 -5.92
CA ASP A 38 -8.90 10.30 -7.20
C ASP A 38 -9.45 11.70 -7.51
N SER A 39 -9.27 12.11 -8.77
CA SER A 39 -9.80 13.36 -9.31
C SER A 39 -11.31 13.47 -9.13
N GLU A 40 -12.02 12.35 -9.21
CA GLU A 40 -13.46 12.27 -8.99
C GLU A 40 -13.75 11.97 -7.51
N ALA A 41 -14.33 12.94 -6.79
CA ALA A 41 -14.57 12.81 -5.35
C ALA A 41 -15.48 11.63 -4.97
N SER A 42 -16.41 11.23 -5.85
CA SER A 42 -17.30 10.08 -5.68
C SER A 42 -16.58 8.74 -5.68
N ARG A 43 -15.37 8.66 -6.24
CA ARG A 43 -14.54 7.44 -6.28
C ARG A 43 -13.59 7.31 -5.10
N ARG A 44 -13.45 8.38 -4.30
CA ARG A 44 -12.62 8.35 -3.10
C ARG A 44 -13.29 7.47 -2.06
N PRO A 45 -12.52 6.61 -1.36
CA PRO A 45 -13.06 5.81 -0.27
C PRO A 45 -13.47 6.71 0.89
N THR A 46 -14.50 6.26 1.61
CA THR A 46 -14.80 6.75 2.94
C THR A 46 -13.67 6.40 3.91
N MET A 47 -13.57 7.12 5.03
CA MET A 47 -12.59 6.77 6.07
C MET A 47 -12.79 5.37 6.67
N ALA A 48 -14.02 4.83 6.63
CA ALA A 48 -14.30 3.47 7.07
C ALA A 48 -13.69 2.43 6.13
N GLU A 49 -13.80 2.63 4.81
CA GLU A 49 -13.17 1.78 3.79
C GLU A 49 -11.65 1.88 3.85
N VAL A 50 -11.10 3.10 4.00
CA VAL A 50 -9.65 3.30 4.22
C VAL A 50 -9.16 2.50 5.42
N LEU A 51 -9.86 2.56 6.56
CA LEU A 51 -9.48 1.83 7.75
C LEU A 51 -9.56 0.30 7.56
N ALA A 52 -10.55 -0.19 6.82
CA ALA A 52 -10.69 -1.61 6.53
C ALA A 52 -9.53 -2.11 5.65
N ASP A 53 -9.25 -1.42 4.55
CA ASP A 53 -8.20 -1.78 3.60
C ASP A 53 -6.80 -1.71 4.26
N LEU A 54 -6.56 -0.70 5.12
CA LEU A 54 -5.29 -0.59 5.85
C LEU A 54 -5.10 -1.68 6.90
N LYS A 55 -6.18 -2.14 7.56
CA LYS A 55 -6.10 -3.27 8.49
C LYS A 55 -5.73 -4.57 7.77
N GLU A 56 -6.28 -4.80 6.58
CA GLU A 56 -5.92 -5.95 5.76
C GLU A 56 -4.44 -5.91 5.35
N ALA A 57 -3.97 -4.77 4.82
CA ALA A 57 -2.57 -4.58 4.48
C ALA A 57 -1.65 -4.82 5.69
N TYR A 58 -2.03 -4.33 6.87
CA TYR A 58 -1.26 -4.52 8.09
C TYR A 58 -1.22 -5.98 8.55
N SER A 59 -2.33 -6.72 8.46
CA SER A 59 -2.35 -8.16 8.77
C SER A 59 -1.39 -8.95 7.89
N ILE A 60 -1.30 -8.62 6.60
CA ILE A 60 -0.34 -9.25 5.68
C ILE A 60 1.11 -8.93 6.10
N GLN A 61 1.40 -7.66 6.42
CA GLN A 61 2.72 -7.25 6.87
C GLN A 61 3.12 -7.95 8.18
N LEU A 62 2.21 -8.10 9.14
CA LEU A 62 2.48 -8.81 10.39
C LEU A 62 2.84 -10.29 10.15
N ALA A 63 2.17 -10.96 9.21
CA ALA A 63 2.50 -12.32 8.84
C ALA A 63 3.92 -12.41 8.24
N TYR A 64 4.29 -11.46 7.37
CA TYR A 64 5.64 -11.37 6.81
C TYR A 64 6.72 -11.13 7.87
N ILE A 65 6.48 -10.21 8.81
CA ILE A 65 7.39 -9.92 9.93
C ILE A 65 7.58 -11.17 10.79
N SER A 66 6.49 -11.85 11.13
CA SER A 66 6.52 -13.08 11.93
C SER A 66 7.29 -14.21 11.23
N ALA A 67 7.16 -14.34 9.90
CA ALA A 67 7.85 -15.34 9.10
C ALA A 67 9.34 -15.02 8.84
N SER A 68 9.70 -13.73 8.79
CA SER A 68 11.06 -13.26 8.48
C SER A 68 12.00 -13.24 9.69
N GLY A 69 11.51 -13.58 10.89
CA GLY A 69 12.30 -13.54 12.12
C GLY A 69 12.66 -12.11 12.58
N GLN A 70 12.14 -11.09 11.89
CA GLN A 70 12.18 -9.71 12.36
C GLN A 70 11.16 -9.63 13.50
N SER A 71 11.65 -9.68 14.74
CA SER A 71 10.80 -9.35 15.88
C SER A 71 10.48 -7.85 15.82
N PRO A 72 9.24 -7.40 16.12
CA PRO A 72 8.92 -5.98 16.17
C PRO A 72 9.74 -5.22 17.23
#